data_AF-A0A3P3XGT1-F1
#
_entry.id   AF-A0A3P3XGT1-F1
#
_cell.length_a   1.000
_cell.length_b   1.000
_cell.length_c   1.000
_cell.angle_alpha   90.00
_cell.angle_beta   90.00
_cell.angle_gamma   90.00
#
_symmetry.space_group_name_H-M   'P 1'
#
loop_
_entity.id
_entity.type
_entity.pdbx_description
1 polymer ?
#
loop_
_entity_poly.entity_id
_entity_poly.type
_entity_poly.pdbx_seq_one_letter_code
_entity_poly.pdbx_strand_id
1 'polypeptide(L)'
;MSQSSNSPKAPTSKPPAHVPEGASFLVRLDPLECAKKVLIPSHRFEPFHSYRISIPRLEIRLPDASPLPKKNIVLPYNEILRFHNLLNFMDIFYMLEEMYPGNFPADLAQASQAFDRLIRLSVFDLEPLFPGGIQQGSYVRLSVQRYQKGIFTAAPVTPEEASRLDREAWFSTMDAAFARAFDELKFPRRNDTLLSLVYRYGGEALYGNPAAALIDYLDAKRAAEIIYFGGENLIWKKGVDPEHIVLSGLDAYGTGSRKPGKASPAARTTSTPTSAAPARAENSAAPAKTSNSASAAPPKTAPAQTNGAPSEAARPIAPVRAPAKPRKGRKPSLKARLNRFFEAYEFAFNADEIKALMLDMAYRGTTLQDLWDRFFESSPQWTVFPEAADELIDLIEDYCDEALANYDPERDGFGEMRAALVDIYANYIAWMRRLDTKLRSPEDLPIEKFTELANLISSLNEFMLIMNSPAKRGPGDPSEREVLEQFFDSVDYMRQAVTDLEHEIETIALRKKKGV
;
A
#
# COMPACT_ATOMS: atom_id res chain seq x y z
N MET A 1 -54.92 -31.31 1.21
CA MET A 1 -54.51 -29.96 0.81
C MET A 1 -53.35 -29.56 1.70
N SER A 2 -52.11 -29.81 1.26
CA SER A 2 -50.90 -29.42 2.00
C SER A 2 -50.27 -28.25 1.26
N GLN A 3 -50.36 -27.05 1.84
CA GLN A 3 -49.73 -25.86 1.31
C GLN A 3 -48.23 -25.92 1.61
N SER A 4 -47.43 -26.11 0.57
CA SER A 4 -45.97 -25.99 0.61
C SER A 4 -45.62 -24.50 0.61
N SER A 5 -45.19 -23.98 1.76
CA SER A 5 -44.70 -22.62 1.92
C SER A 5 -43.26 -22.54 1.40
N ASN A 6 -43.10 -22.16 0.13
CA ASN A 6 -41.82 -21.73 -0.42
C ASN A 6 -41.55 -20.29 0.02
N SER A 7 -40.91 -20.13 1.18
CA SER A 7 -40.30 -18.85 1.55
C SER A 7 -39.13 -18.57 0.60
N PRO A 8 -39.07 -17.41 -0.06
CA PRO A 8 -37.97 -17.07 -0.95
C PRO A 8 -36.67 -16.99 -0.15
N LYS A 9 -35.66 -17.78 -0.54
CA LYS A 9 -34.29 -17.66 -0.02
C LYS A 9 -33.80 -16.25 -0.29
N ALA A 10 -33.36 -15.55 0.76
CA ALA A 10 -32.69 -14.26 0.63
C ALA A 10 -31.50 -14.41 -0.33
N PRO A 11 -31.28 -13.47 -1.27
CA PRO A 11 -30.18 -13.54 -2.21
C PRO A 11 -28.84 -13.48 -1.44
N THR A 12 -28.07 -14.55 -1.53
CA THR A 12 -26.75 -14.72 -0.89
C THR A 12 -25.61 -14.16 -1.75
N SER A 13 -25.89 -13.29 -2.73
CA SER A 13 -24.86 -12.69 -3.56
C SER A 13 -24.05 -11.69 -2.72
N LYS A 14 -22.80 -12.03 -2.42
CA LYS A 14 -21.84 -11.07 -1.87
C LYS A 14 -21.87 -9.80 -2.75
N PRO A 15 -21.94 -8.60 -2.17
CA PRO A 15 -21.89 -7.38 -2.95
C PRO A 15 -20.57 -7.34 -3.75
N PRO A 16 -20.62 -6.88 -5.02
CA PRO A 16 -19.43 -6.74 -5.86
C PRO A 16 -18.39 -5.88 -5.14
N ALA A 17 -17.11 -6.14 -5.40
CA ALA A 17 -16.05 -5.46 -4.65
C ALA A 17 -15.83 -4.03 -5.12
N HIS A 18 -16.13 -3.79 -6.39
CA HIS A 18 -16.10 -2.47 -7.01
C HIS A 18 -17.51 -1.91 -7.15
N VAL A 19 -17.56 -0.58 -7.30
CA VAL A 19 -18.80 0.13 -7.55
C VAL A 19 -19.33 -0.22 -8.96
N PRO A 20 -20.61 -0.58 -9.12
CA PRO A 20 -21.14 -1.03 -10.42
C PRO A 20 -21.22 0.10 -11.46
N GLU A 21 -21.27 -0.27 -12.74
CA GLU A 21 -21.64 0.65 -13.81
C GLU A 21 -23.05 1.24 -13.54
N GLY A 22 -23.23 2.53 -13.83
CA GLY A 22 -24.43 3.31 -13.50
C GLY A 22 -24.38 4.00 -12.14
N ALA A 23 -23.47 3.59 -11.25
CA ALA A 23 -23.26 4.28 -9.98
C ALA A 23 -22.85 5.74 -10.19
N SER A 24 -23.27 6.60 -9.28
CA SER A 24 -23.08 8.05 -9.37
C SER A 24 -22.50 8.63 -8.08
N PHE A 25 -21.76 9.72 -8.20
CA PHE A 25 -21.25 10.50 -7.08
C PHE A 25 -21.28 11.99 -7.39
N LEU A 26 -21.26 12.81 -6.34
CA LEU A 26 -21.19 14.26 -6.46
C LEU A 26 -19.77 14.74 -6.18
N VAL A 27 -19.32 15.68 -7.01
CA VAL A 27 -18.09 16.45 -6.79
C VAL A 27 -18.48 17.91 -6.54
N ARG A 28 -18.26 18.38 -5.32
CA ARG A 28 -18.39 19.80 -4.99
C ARG A 28 -17.26 20.58 -5.66
N LEU A 29 -17.62 21.64 -6.39
CA LEU A 29 -16.62 22.51 -7.03
C LEU A 29 -16.02 23.47 -6.01
N ASP A 30 -14.69 23.53 -5.96
CA ASP A 30 -13.96 24.51 -5.16
C ASP A 30 -14.13 25.93 -5.73
N PRO A 31 -14.02 27.00 -4.92
CA PRO A 31 -14.02 28.37 -5.45
C PRO A 31 -13.03 28.61 -6.58
N LEU A 32 -11.84 27.98 -6.55
CA LEU A 32 -10.85 28.06 -7.63
C LEU A 32 -11.35 27.39 -8.92
N GLU A 33 -11.98 26.23 -8.80
CA GLU A 33 -12.59 25.48 -9.91
C GLU A 33 -13.73 26.27 -10.55
N CYS A 34 -14.57 26.91 -9.73
CA CYS A 34 -15.64 27.80 -10.20
C CYS A 34 -15.06 29.01 -10.95
N ALA A 35 -14.06 29.68 -10.37
CA ALA A 35 -13.45 30.88 -10.96
C ALA A 35 -12.74 30.59 -12.29
N LYS A 36 -12.07 29.44 -12.41
CA LYS A 36 -11.37 29.02 -13.63
C LYS A 36 -12.25 28.24 -14.60
N LYS A 37 -13.47 27.88 -14.19
CA LYS A 37 -14.41 27.01 -14.91
C LYS A 37 -13.78 25.68 -15.32
N VAL A 38 -13.18 25.01 -14.34
CA VAL A 38 -12.48 23.74 -14.54
C VAL A 38 -12.83 22.73 -13.47
N LEU A 39 -12.66 21.45 -13.76
CA LEU A 39 -12.62 20.38 -12.77
C LEU A 39 -11.21 19.79 -12.75
N ILE A 40 -10.56 19.87 -11.60
CA ILE A 40 -9.25 19.29 -11.34
C ILE A 40 -9.44 17.82 -10.95
N PRO A 41 -9.03 16.86 -11.81
CA PRO A 41 -9.18 15.44 -11.48
C PRO A 41 -8.28 15.09 -10.29
N SER A 42 -8.80 14.35 -9.31
CA SER A 42 -8.11 14.10 -8.04
C SER A 42 -8.65 12.87 -7.30
N HIS A 43 -8.30 12.69 -6.02
CA HIS A 43 -8.77 11.59 -5.17
C HIS A 43 -10.30 11.47 -5.05
N ARG A 44 -11.05 12.51 -5.45
CA ARG A 44 -12.53 12.51 -5.47
C ARG A 44 -13.11 11.40 -6.36
N PHE A 45 -12.29 10.75 -7.19
CA PHE A 45 -12.65 9.64 -8.06
C PHE A 45 -12.28 8.25 -7.50
N GLU A 46 -11.48 8.15 -6.42
CA GLU A 46 -10.78 6.93 -5.98
C GLU A 46 -11.62 5.66 -5.68
N PRO A 47 -12.95 5.71 -5.44
CA PRO A 47 -13.75 4.48 -5.40
C PRO A 47 -14.47 4.14 -6.73
N PHE A 48 -14.47 5.05 -7.70
CA PHE A 48 -15.33 4.99 -8.89
C PHE A 48 -14.57 4.70 -10.21
N HIS A 49 -13.28 4.38 -10.14
CA HIS A 49 -12.52 3.82 -11.26
C HIS A 49 -11.67 2.64 -10.83
N SER A 50 -11.27 1.83 -11.81
CA SER A 50 -10.27 0.79 -11.59
C SER A 50 -8.93 1.40 -11.23
N TYR A 51 -8.27 0.85 -10.22
CA TYR A 51 -6.91 1.22 -9.81
C TYR A 51 -5.89 1.06 -10.95
N ARG A 52 -6.21 0.28 -12.00
CA ARG A 52 -5.40 0.14 -13.22
C ARG A 52 -5.40 1.39 -14.11
N ILE A 53 -6.30 2.34 -13.86
CA ILE A 53 -6.44 3.58 -14.63
C ILE A 53 -6.05 4.74 -13.73
N SER A 54 -4.99 5.45 -14.12
CA SER A 54 -4.56 6.65 -13.41
C SER A 54 -5.54 7.81 -13.63
N ILE A 55 -5.65 8.67 -12.61
CA ILE A 55 -6.51 9.87 -12.61
C ILE A 55 -6.31 10.77 -13.86
N PRO A 56 -5.09 11.00 -14.39
CA PRO A 56 -4.90 11.81 -15.58
C PRO A 56 -5.56 11.23 -16.84
N ARG A 57 -5.76 9.89 -16.88
CA ARG A 57 -6.32 9.16 -18.02
C ARG A 57 -7.84 9.06 -18.01
N LEU A 58 -8.50 9.51 -16.94
CA LEU A 58 -9.96 9.49 -16.88
C LEU A 58 -10.59 10.29 -18.02
N GLU A 59 -11.74 9.83 -18.48
CA GLU A 59 -12.54 10.46 -19.53
C GLU A 59 -13.90 10.84 -18.95
N ILE A 60 -14.27 12.11 -19.10
CA ILE A 60 -15.60 12.61 -18.72
C ILE A 60 -16.32 12.94 -20.02
N ARG A 61 -17.59 12.51 -20.12
CA ARG A 61 -18.47 12.78 -21.25
C ARG A 61 -19.63 13.67 -20.83
N LEU A 62 -20.06 14.53 -21.73
CA LEU A 62 -21.30 15.27 -21.62
C LEU A 62 -22.52 14.33 -21.78
N PRO A 63 -23.75 14.79 -21.45
CA PRO A 63 -24.96 13.97 -21.60
C PRO A 63 -25.22 13.48 -23.04
N ASP A 64 -24.70 14.18 -24.04
CA ASP A 64 -24.76 13.78 -25.46
C ASP A 64 -23.65 12.78 -25.86
N ALA A 65 -22.93 12.24 -24.87
CA ALA A 65 -21.79 11.35 -25.01
C ALA A 65 -20.53 11.94 -25.66
N SER A 66 -20.50 13.24 -25.98
CA SER A 66 -19.29 13.90 -26.44
C SER A 66 -18.26 14.03 -25.29
N PRO A 67 -16.95 13.92 -25.56
CA PRO A 67 -15.95 14.05 -24.51
C PRO A 67 -15.85 15.50 -24.01
N LEU A 68 -15.80 15.67 -22.70
CA LEU A 68 -15.53 16.95 -22.06
C LEU A 68 -14.08 17.37 -22.36
N PRO A 69 -13.85 18.56 -22.95
CA PRO A 69 -12.50 18.98 -23.32
C PRO A 69 -11.56 19.04 -22.13
N LYS A 70 -10.27 18.74 -22.35
CA LYS A 70 -9.20 19.01 -21.37
C LYS A 70 -8.44 20.26 -21.78
N LYS A 71 -8.03 21.07 -20.80
CA LYS A 71 -7.13 22.22 -20.97
C LYS A 71 -6.08 22.26 -19.88
N ASN A 72 -5.10 23.13 -20.07
CA ASN A 72 -3.97 23.23 -19.15
C ASN A 72 -4.07 24.46 -18.30
N ILE A 73 -3.83 24.28 -17.01
CA ILE A 73 -3.66 25.39 -16.08
C ILE A 73 -2.33 25.25 -15.38
N VAL A 74 -1.86 26.35 -14.81
CA VAL A 74 -0.64 26.40 -14.02
C VAL A 74 -1.02 26.94 -12.65
N LEU A 75 -0.67 26.21 -11.59
CA LEU A 75 -0.99 26.55 -10.21
C LEU A 75 0.24 26.39 -9.32
N PRO A 76 0.37 27.18 -8.24
CA PRO A 76 1.28 26.88 -7.16
C PRO A 76 0.99 25.51 -6.54
N TYR A 77 2.03 24.75 -6.15
CA TYR A 77 1.85 23.40 -5.58
C TYR A 77 0.94 23.38 -4.35
N ASN A 78 1.04 24.36 -3.45
CA ASN A 78 0.18 24.47 -2.28
C ASN A 78 -1.31 24.64 -2.62
N GLU A 79 -1.65 25.24 -3.77
CA GLU A 79 -3.03 25.30 -4.25
C GLU A 79 -3.53 23.95 -4.75
N ILE A 80 -2.63 23.09 -5.27
CA ILE A 80 -2.95 21.76 -5.79
C ILE A 80 -3.22 20.77 -4.65
N LEU A 81 -2.47 20.88 -3.56
CA LEU A 81 -2.58 19.98 -2.40
C LEU A 81 -4.01 19.89 -1.84
N ARG A 82 -4.79 20.97 -1.88
CA ARG A 82 -6.18 20.96 -1.39
C ARG A 82 -7.07 19.96 -2.14
N PHE A 83 -6.75 19.68 -3.42
CA PHE A 83 -7.50 18.74 -4.24
C PHE A 83 -7.00 17.31 -4.09
N HIS A 84 -5.80 17.11 -3.57
CA HIS A 84 -5.10 15.82 -3.54
C HIS A 84 -4.72 15.40 -2.12
N ASN A 85 -5.33 16.01 -1.11
CA ASN A 85 -4.97 15.79 0.29
C ASN A 85 -5.20 14.36 0.78
N LEU A 86 -5.97 13.52 0.08
CA LEU A 86 -6.14 12.10 0.41
C LEU A 86 -5.22 11.15 -0.37
N LEU A 87 -4.38 11.68 -1.27
CA LEU A 87 -3.35 10.89 -1.94
C LEU A 87 -2.06 10.95 -1.11
N ASN A 88 -1.29 9.86 -1.13
CA ASN A 88 0.05 9.91 -0.57
C ASN A 88 0.99 10.74 -1.47
N PHE A 89 2.14 11.12 -0.93
CA PHE A 89 3.10 11.98 -1.65
C PHE A 89 3.54 11.39 -3.00
N MET A 90 3.77 10.07 -3.04
CA MET A 90 4.23 9.38 -4.24
C MET A 90 3.14 9.34 -5.32
N ASP A 91 1.89 9.07 -4.93
CA ASP A 91 0.72 9.07 -5.82
C ASP A 91 0.53 10.45 -6.45
N ILE A 92 0.64 11.53 -5.66
CA ILE A 92 0.59 12.91 -6.16
C ILE A 92 1.71 13.16 -7.16
N PHE A 93 2.94 12.78 -6.80
CA PHE A 93 4.11 12.98 -7.65
C PHE A 93 3.94 12.29 -9.01
N TYR A 94 3.64 10.99 -9.01
CA TYR A 94 3.46 10.21 -10.24
C TYR A 94 2.30 10.73 -11.08
N MET A 95 1.18 11.06 -10.45
CA MET A 95 0.01 11.61 -11.13
C MET A 95 0.36 12.95 -11.81
N LEU A 96 1.01 13.86 -11.11
CA LEU A 96 1.38 15.17 -11.64
C LEU A 96 2.44 15.08 -12.74
N GLU A 97 3.42 14.18 -12.63
CA GLU A 97 4.40 13.93 -13.68
C GLU A 97 3.76 13.28 -14.92
N GLU A 98 2.78 12.39 -14.73
CA GLU A 98 2.00 11.83 -15.84
C GLU A 98 1.14 12.89 -16.54
N MET A 99 0.52 13.81 -15.79
CA MET A 99 -0.23 14.92 -16.40
C MET A 99 0.67 15.77 -17.30
N TYR A 100 1.89 16.08 -16.83
CA TYR A 100 2.86 16.88 -17.55
C TYR A 100 4.30 16.45 -17.22
N PRO A 101 4.97 15.73 -18.13
CA PRO A 101 6.37 15.38 -17.96
C PRO A 101 7.24 16.63 -17.80
N GLY A 102 8.06 16.65 -16.75
CA GLY A 102 8.88 17.81 -16.37
C GLY A 102 8.25 18.74 -15.34
N ASN A 103 7.11 18.36 -14.74
CA ASN A 103 6.62 19.05 -13.53
C ASN A 103 7.63 18.92 -12.39
N PHE A 104 8.34 17.79 -12.30
CA PHE A 104 9.40 17.58 -11.33
C PHE A 104 10.76 17.37 -11.99
N PRO A 105 11.86 17.76 -11.31
CA PRO A 105 13.20 17.37 -11.74
C PRO A 105 13.35 15.84 -11.66
N ALA A 106 14.19 15.28 -12.53
CA ALA A 106 14.53 13.85 -12.49
C ALA A 106 15.24 13.44 -11.19
N ASP A 107 15.87 14.41 -10.51
CA ASP A 107 16.50 14.23 -9.20
C ASP A 107 15.51 14.51 -8.07
N LEU A 108 15.00 13.44 -7.44
CA LEU A 108 14.08 13.52 -6.29
C LEU A 108 14.68 14.27 -5.10
N ALA A 109 16.00 14.35 -4.94
CA ALA A 109 16.61 15.14 -3.86
C ALA A 109 16.33 16.65 -4.03
N GLN A 110 16.05 17.09 -5.26
CA GLN A 110 15.63 18.46 -5.58
C GLN A 110 14.11 18.63 -5.57
N ALA A 111 13.32 17.56 -5.38
CA ALA A 111 11.86 17.63 -5.37
C ALA A 111 11.34 18.49 -4.21
N SER A 112 12.09 18.59 -3.10
CA SER A 112 11.75 19.50 -1.98
C SER A 112 11.74 20.97 -2.41
N GLN A 113 12.55 21.36 -3.40
CA GLN A 113 12.54 22.70 -3.99
C GLN A 113 11.43 22.88 -5.03
N ALA A 114 10.74 21.81 -5.42
CA ALA A 114 9.63 21.87 -6.37
C ALA A 114 8.34 22.40 -5.72
N PHE A 115 8.25 22.40 -4.38
CA PHE A 115 7.06 22.88 -3.67
C PHE A 115 6.81 24.39 -3.78
N ASP A 116 7.85 25.17 -4.09
CA ASP A 116 7.71 26.61 -4.40
C ASP A 116 7.44 26.87 -5.89
N ARG A 117 7.35 25.81 -6.72
CA ARG A 117 7.19 25.95 -8.18
C ARG A 117 5.73 25.99 -8.59
N LEU A 118 5.55 26.58 -9.77
CA LEU A 118 4.34 26.49 -10.54
C LEU A 118 4.27 25.14 -11.25
N ILE A 119 3.20 24.40 -11.00
CA ILE A 119 2.95 23.07 -11.55
C ILE A 119 1.88 23.16 -12.63
N ARG A 120 2.10 22.46 -13.73
CA ARG A 120 1.15 22.39 -14.85
C ARG A 120 0.21 21.21 -14.66
N LEU A 121 -1.09 21.47 -14.79
CA LEU A 121 -2.14 20.47 -14.65
C LEU A 121 -2.93 20.30 -15.94
N SER A 122 -3.33 19.07 -16.23
CA SER A 122 -4.37 18.78 -17.22
C SER A 122 -5.70 18.68 -16.49
N VAL A 123 -6.64 19.57 -16.81
CA VAL A 123 -7.94 19.71 -16.13
C VAL A 123 -9.07 19.65 -17.13
N PHE A 124 -10.27 19.27 -16.68
CA PHE A 124 -11.45 19.27 -17.54
C PHE A 124 -12.05 20.67 -17.63
N ASP A 125 -12.43 21.08 -18.84
CA ASP A 125 -13.11 22.35 -19.09
C ASP A 125 -14.59 22.20 -18.80
N LEU A 126 -15.10 22.94 -17.82
CA LEU A 126 -16.50 22.84 -17.39
C LEU A 126 -17.44 23.78 -18.16
N GLU A 127 -16.93 24.66 -19.02
CA GLU A 127 -17.79 25.59 -19.78
C GLU A 127 -18.91 24.90 -20.57
N PRO A 128 -18.67 23.78 -21.29
CA PRO A 128 -19.75 23.08 -22.00
C PRO A 128 -20.82 22.48 -21.08
N LEU A 129 -20.46 22.18 -19.83
CA LEU A 129 -21.37 21.56 -18.86
C LEU A 129 -22.24 22.60 -18.13
N PHE A 130 -21.77 23.85 -18.02
CA PHE A 130 -22.45 24.94 -17.31
C PHE A 130 -22.67 26.17 -18.21
N PRO A 131 -23.58 26.11 -19.20
CA PRO A 131 -23.84 27.23 -20.10
C PRO A 131 -24.41 28.48 -19.37
N GLY A 132 -25.09 28.27 -18.23
CA GLY A 132 -25.61 29.35 -17.38
C GLY A 132 -24.57 29.98 -16.43
N GLY A 133 -23.32 29.55 -16.51
CA GLY A 133 -22.26 29.92 -15.57
C GLY A 133 -22.14 28.98 -14.37
N ILE A 134 -20.99 29.02 -13.72
CA ILE A 134 -20.67 28.20 -12.55
C ILE A 134 -20.71 29.10 -11.32
N GLN A 135 -21.51 28.71 -10.32
CA GLN A 135 -21.65 29.43 -9.07
C GLN A 135 -20.99 28.67 -7.93
N GLN A 136 -20.58 29.39 -6.87
CA GLN A 136 -20.12 28.75 -5.65
C GLN A 136 -21.24 27.86 -5.08
N GLY A 137 -20.88 26.65 -4.67
CA GLY A 137 -21.86 25.64 -4.24
C GLY A 137 -22.46 24.80 -5.38
N SER A 138 -21.99 24.98 -6.61
CA SER A 138 -22.31 24.06 -7.71
C SER A 138 -21.58 22.72 -7.53
N TYR A 139 -22.19 21.65 -8.06
CA TYR A 139 -21.61 20.32 -8.07
C TYR A 139 -21.59 19.77 -9.50
N VAL A 140 -20.71 18.81 -9.73
CA VAL A 140 -20.77 17.93 -10.90
C VAL A 140 -21.21 16.56 -10.42
N ARG A 141 -22.33 16.07 -10.95
CA ARG A 141 -22.71 14.67 -10.79
C ARG A 141 -21.98 13.85 -11.84
N LEU A 142 -21.24 12.85 -11.41
CA LEU A 142 -20.51 11.92 -12.26
C LEU A 142 -21.14 10.54 -12.14
N SER A 143 -21.39 9.88 -13.26
CA SER A 143 -21.91 8.51 -13.31
C SER A 143 -20.93 7.59 -14.04
N VAL A 144 -20.63 6.44 -13.45
CA VAL A 144 -19.69 5.45 -13.99
C VAL A 144 -20.31 4.81 -15.22
N GLN A 145 -19.70 5.02 -16.39
CA GLN A 145 -20.10 4.35 -17.64
C GLN A 145 -19.29 3.08 -17.89
N ARG A 146 -17.97 3.14 -17.64
CA ARG A 146 -17.06 2.00 -17.78
C ARG A 146 -15.98 2.05 -16.70
N TYR A 147 -16.19 1.32 -15.61
CA TYR A 147 -15.30 1.30 -14.45
C TYR A 147 -13.86 0.96 -14.82
N GLN A 148 -13.66 -0.11 -15.59
CA GLN A 148 -12.33 -0.60 -16.01
C GLN A 148 -11.59 0.33 -16.98
N LYS A 149 -12.27 1.34 -17.53
CA LYS A 149 -11.69 2.33 -18.45
C LYS A 149 -11.65 3.75 -17.87
N GLY A 150 -12.19 3.95 -16.66
CA GLY A 150 -12.30 5.28 -16.06
C GLY A 150 -13.13 6.26 -16.90
N ILE A 151 -14.25 5.79 -17.50
CA ILE A 151 -15.14 6.64 -18.31
C ILE A 151 -16.39 6.99 -17.50
N PHE A 152 -16.70 8.29 -17.45
CA PHE A 152 -17.83 8.84 -16.72
C PHE A 152 -18.72 9.70 -17.63
N THR A 153 -19.99 9.82 -17.29
CA THR A 153 -20.87 10.90 -17.77
C THR A 153 -21.02 11.96 -16.69
N ALA A 154 -21.01 13.23 -17.08
CA ALA A 154 -21.20 14.36 -16.19
C ALA A 154 -22.55 15.05 -16.42
N ALA A 155 -23.16 15.50 -15.33
CA ALA A 155 -24.30 16.41 -15.34
C ALA A 155 -24.05 17.56 -14.34
N PRO A 156 -24.42 18.81 -14.68
CA PRO A 156 -24.34 19.91 -13.74
C PRO A 156 -25.39 19.73 -12.63
N VAL A 157 -25.08 20.21 -11.44
CA VAL A 157 -26.03 20.33 -10.33
C VAL A 157 -25.90 21.74 -9.77
N THR A 158 -26.98 22.51 -9.83
CA THR A 158 -26.96 23.91 -9.36
C THR A 158 -26.99 23.99 -7.83
N PRO A 159 -26.60 25.12 -7.22
CA PRO A 159 -26.73 25.30 -5.77
C PRO A 159 -28.17 25.09 -5.27
N GLU A 160 -29.17 25.53 -6.03
CA GLU A 160 -30.59 25.36 -5.70
C GLU A 160 -30.98 23.88 -5.70
N GLU A 161 -30.56 23.11 -6.70
CA GLU A 161 -30.78 21.67 -6.76
C GLU A 161 -30.07 20.95 -5.61
N ALA A 162 -28.80 21.29 -5.36
CA ALA A 162 -28.00 20.72 -4.28
C ALA A 162 -28.58 21.01 -2.89
N SER A 163 -29.28 22.14 -2.72
CA SER A 163 -29.94 22.51 -1.47
C SER A 163 -31.17 21.65 -1.14
N ARG A 164 -31.75 20.98 -2.15
CA ARG A 164 -32.95 20.13 -2.02
C ARG A 164 -32.61 18.66 -1.75
N LEU A 165 -31.33 18.29 -1.79
CA LEU A 165 -30.89 16.92 -1.56
C LEU A 165 -30.97 16.56 -0.08
N ASP A 166 -31.50 15.38 0.24
CA ASP A 166 -31.56 14.87 1.61
C ASP A 166 -30.19 14.35 2.06
N ARG A 167 -29.38 15.26 2.62
CA ARG A 167 -28.02 14.94 3.06
C ARG A 167 -27.98 14.08 4.31
N GLU A 168 -28.98 14.16 5.18
CA GLU A 168 -28.91 13.48 6.49
C GLU A 168 -29.06 11.98 6.34
N ALA A 169 -29.99 11.51 5.49
CA ALA A 169 -30.11 10.09 5.20
C ALA A 169 -28.82 9.53 4.58
N TRP A 170 -28.20 10.28 3.67
CA TRP A 170 -26.94 9.89 3.04
C TRP A 170 -25.77 9.90 4.03
N PHE A 171 -25.66 10.92 4.89
CA PHE A 171 -24.65 10.98 5.96
C PHE A 171 -24.81 9.86 6.99
N SER A 172 -26.03 9.53 7.39
CA SER A 172 -26.28 8.40 8.29
C SER A 172 -25.85 7.08 7.68
N THR A 173 -26.06 6.90 6.36
CA THR A 173 -25.57 5.73 5.62
C THR A 173 -24.04 5.69 5.59
N MET A 174 -23.39 6.84 5.35
CA MET A 174 -21.93 6.96 5.42
C MET A 174 -21.39 6.63 6.81
N ASP A 175 -22.00 7.14 7.88
CA ASP A 175 -21.60 6.87 9.26
C ASP A 175 -21.60 5.36 9.53
N ALA A 176 -22.67 4.65 9.13
CA ALA A 176 -22.78 3.20 9.29
C ALA A 176 -21.77 2.43 8.42
N ALA A 177 -21.55 2.87 7.18
CA ALA A 177 -20.59 2.26 6.27
C ALA A 177 -19.14 2.41 6.74
N PHE A 178 -18.76 3.61 7.22
CA PHE A 178 -17.46 3.85 7.84
C PHE A 178 -17.26 3.03 9.11
N ALA A 179 -18.26 2.96 9.99
CA ALA A 179 -18.17 2.14 11.19
C ALA A 179 -17.84 0.67 10.85
N ARG A 180 -18.54 0.10 9.86
CA ARG A 180 -18.27 -1.27 9.38
C ARG A 180 -16.89 -1.40 8.75
N ALA A 181 -16.47 -0.44 7.93
CA ALA A 181 -15.15 -0.46 7.31
C ALA A 181 -14.03 -0.38 8.35
N PHE A 182 -14.16 0.48 9.37
CA PHE A 182 -13.21 0.56 10.48
C PHE A 182 -13.19 -0.72 11.34
N ASP A 183 -14.36 -1.31 11.58
CA ASP A 183 -14.47 -2.58 12.30
C ASP A 183 -13.82 -3.74 11.53
N GLU A 184 -13.80 -3.70 10.20
CA GLU A 184 -13.11 -4.69 9.38
C GLU A 184 -11.61 -4.45 9.31
N LEU A 185 -11.21 -3.22 9.00
CA LEU A 185 -9.80 -2.87 8.80
C LEU A 185 -9.02 -2.89 10.11
N LYS A 186 -9.66 -2.67 11.26
CA LYS A 186 -9.08 -2.61 12.61
C LYS A 186 -8.04 -1.52 12.85
N PHE A 187 -7.33 -1.04 11.85
CA PHE A 187 -6.33 0.02 11.94
C PHE A 187 -6.35 0.85 10.63
N PRO A 188 -5.75 2.05 10.60
CA PRO A 188 -5.76 2.90 9.40
C PRO A 188 -5.15 2.20 8.17
N ARG A 189 -5.82 2.32 7.03
CA ARG A 189 -5.31 1.89 5.72
C ARG A 189 -5.37 3.05 4.73
N ARG A 190 -4.76 2.85 3.56
CA ARG A 190 -4.86 3.78 2.43
C ARG A 190 -6.33 4.11 2.12
N ASN A 191 -6.55 5.35 1.66
CA ASN A 191 -7.89 5.88 1.46
C ASN A 191 -8.66 5.17 0.34
N ASP A 192 -7.99 4.69 -0.70
CA ASP A 192 -8.56 3.87 -1.78
C ASP A 192 -9.24 2.60 -1.23
N THR A 193 -8.53 1.90 -0.35
CA THR A 193 -8.96 0.68 0.32
C THR A 193 -10.16 0.95 1.22
N LEU A 194 -10.04 1.96 2.08
CA LEU A 194 -11.11 2.33 3.00
C LEU A 194 -12.38 2.78 2.24
N LEU A 195 -12.23 3.67 1.27
CA LEU A 195 -13.37 4.20 0.51
C LEU A 195 -14.04 3.10 -0.31
N SER A 196 -13.29 2.16 -0.89
CA SER A 196 -13.87 1.00 -1.57
C SER A 196 -14.76 0.18 -0.62
N LEU A 197 -14.32 -0.09 0.61
CA LEU A 197 -15.13 -0.77 1.62
C LEU A 197 -16.35 0.06 2.05
N VAL A 198 -16.21 1.38 2.22
CA VAL A 198 -17.32 2.27 2.59
C VAL A 198 -18.42 2.24 1.52
N TYR A 199 -18.08 2.42 0.25
CA TYR A 199 -19.07 2.38 -0.83
C TYR A 199 -19.66 0.98 -1.03
N ARG A 200 -18.88 -0.08 -0.80
CA ARG A 200 -19.39 -1.45 -0.76
C ARG A 200 -20.42 -1.65 0.36
N TYR A 201 -20.15 -1.11 1.55
CA TYR A 201 -21.02 -1.26 2.71
C TYR A 201 -22.27 -0.39 2.69
N GLY A 202 -22.18 0.82 2.16
CA GLY A 202 -23.36 1.66 1.97
C GLY A 202 -24.18 1.28 0.74
N GLY A 203 -23.57 0.62 -0.24
CA GLY A 203 -24.27 0.10 -1.43
C GLY A 203 -25.00 1.19 -2.21
N GLU A 204 -26.12 0.81 -2.83
CA GLU A 204 -26.93 1.71 -3.69
C GLU A 204 -27.40 2.97 -2.97
N ALA A 205 -27.56 2.95 -1.64
CA ALA A 205 -27.93 4.14 -0.88
C ALA A 205 -26.86 5.26 -0.95
N LEU A 206 -25.59 4.92 -1.18
CA LEU A 206 -24.54 5.91 -1.32
C LEU A 206 -24.32 6.39 -2.75
N TYR A 207 -24.46 5.49 -3.73
CA TYR A 207 -24.10 5.79 -5.13
C TYR A 207 -25.26 5.77 -6.13
N GLY A 208 -26.45 5.30 -5.77
CA GLY A 208 -27.60 5.26 -6.69
C GLY A 208 -28.17 6.65 -6.95
N ASN A 209 -28.33 7.45 -5.90
CA ASN A 209 -28.72 8.86 -5.98
C ASN A 209 -27.98 9.66 -4.89
N PRO A 210 -26.70 10.00 -5.09
CA PRO A 210 -25.87 10.65 -4.07
C PRO A 210 -26.46 12.02 -3.68
N ALA A 211 -26.58 12.27 -2.38
CA ALA A 211 -27.14 13.51 -1.86
C ALA A 211 -26.07 14.54 -1.43
N ALA A 212 -24.82 14.10 -1.27
CA ALA A 212 -23.68 14.94 -0.92
C ALA A 212 -22.39 14.43 -1.57
N ALA A 213 -21.35 15.26 -1.59
CA ALA A 213 -20.00 14.83 -1.97
C ALA A 213 -19.27 14.25 -0.75
N LEU A 214 -18.25 13.42 -0.99
CA LEU A 214 -17.39 12.89 0.09
C LEU A 214 -16.81 14.02 0.97
N ILE A 215 -16.39 15.13 0.36
CA ILE A 215 -15.84 16.27 1.10
C ILE A 215 -16.88 16.95 2.00
N ASP A 216 -18.16 16.95 1.64
CA ASP A 216 -19.21 17.50 2.51
C ASP A 216 -19.35 16.68 3.81
N TYR A 217 -19.19 15.36 3.70
CA TYR A 217 -19.20 14.47 4.85
C TYR A 217 -17.98 14.66 5.75
N LEU A 218 -16.78 14.78 5.15
CA LEU A 218 -15.55 15.03 5.90
C LEU A 218 -15.55 16.42 6.56
N ASP A 219 -16.06 17.45 5.88
CA ASP A 219 -16.23 18.80 6.43
C ASP A 219 -17.24 18.83 7.59
N ALA A 220 -18.28 17.99 7.56
CA ALA A 220 -19.24 17.83 8.64
C ALA A 220 -18.63 17.16 9.89
N LYS A 221 -17.40 16.63 9.80
CA LYS A 221 -16.65 15.99 10.90
C LYS A 221 -17.52 15.00 11.68
N ARG A 222 -18.16 14.06 10.99
CA ARG A 222 -19.06 13.06 11.59
C ARG A 222 -18.32 11.87 12.18
N ALA A 223 -18.58 10.63 11.72
CA ALA A 223 -17.90 9.45 12.26
C ALA A 223 -16.43 9.32 11.81
N ALA A 224 -16.02 10.05 10.78
CA ALA A 224 -14.65 10.02 10.25
C ALA A 224 -14.04 11.42 10.15
N GLU A 225 -12.71 11.49 10.21
CA GLU A 225 -11.90 12.68 10.01
C GLU A 225 -10.61 12.36 9.25
N ILE A 226 -9.94 13.38 8.71
CA ILE A 226 -8.61 13.23 8.11
C ILE A 226 -7.58 13.37 9.23
N ILE A 227 -6.74 12.34 9.39
CA ILE A 227 -5.62 12.31 10.32
C ILE A 227 -4.30 12.23 9.55
N TYR A 228 -3.19 12.62 10.19
CA TYR A 228 -1.85 12.40 9.67
C TYR A 228 -1.25 11.19 10.38
N PHE A 229 -1.01 10.09 9.65
CA PHE A 229 -0.49 8.84 10.21
C PHE A 229 0.46 8.19 9.21
N GLY A 230 1.63 7.75 9.69
CA GLY A 230 2.63 7.09 8.83
C GLY A 230 3.19 7.95 7.69
N GLY A 231 3.16 9.28 7.82
CA GLY A 231 3.59 10.19 6.76
C GLY A 231 2.51 10.54 5.72
N GLU A 232 1.29 10.04 5.92
CA GLU A 232 0.19 10.19 4.96
C GLU A 232 -1.06 10.79 5.63
N ASN A 233 -1.92 11.41 4.82
CA ASN A 233 -3.24 11.82 5.24
C ASN A 233 -4.22 10.67 5.03
N LEU A 234 -4.74 10.11 6.11
CA LEU A 234 -5.68 8.99 6.08
C LEU A 234 -7.03 9.41 6.65
N ILE A 235 -8.12 8.85 6.14
CA ILE A 235 -9.43 8.96 6.78
C ILE A 235 -9.48 7.93 7.91
N TRP A 236 -9.79 8.38 9.12
CA TRP A 236 -9.92 7.51 10.28
C TRP A 236 -11.09 7.88 11.18
N LYS A 237 -11.38 7.02 12.15
CA LYS A 237 -12.46 7.20 13.12
C LYS A 237 -12.21 8.45 13.95
N LYS A 238 -13.20 9.34 13.97
CA LYS A 238 -13.10 10.64 14.64
C LYS A 238 -12.78 10.49 16.14
N GLY A 239 -11.78 11.23 16.60
CA GLY A 239 -11.38 11.31 18.00
C GLY A 239 -10.75 10.03 18.54
N VAL A 240 -10.44 9.06 17.67
CA VAL A 240 -9.75 7.83 18.04
C VAL A 240 -8.33 7.93 17.53
N ASP A 241 -7.39 8.06 18.46
CA ASP A 241 -5.98 8.02 18.13
C ASP A 241 -5.62 6.61 17.62
N PRO A 242 -5.17 6.47 16.36
CA PRO A 242 -4.78 5.18 15.81
C PRO A 242 -3.63 4.53 16.58
N GLU A 243 -2.77 5.30 17.25
CA GLU A 243 -1.66 4.74 18.02
C GLU A 243 -2.17 3.82 19.14
N HIS A 244 -3.22 4.23 19.86
CA HIS A 244 -3.81 3.45 20.95
C HIS A 244 -4.38 2.08 20.51
N ILE A 245 -4.77 1.95 19.24
CA ILE A 245 -5.27 0.67 18.70
C ILE A 245 -4.11 -0.28 18.44
N VAL A 246 -3.03 0.22 17.84
CA VAL A 246 -1.78 -0.55 17.67
C VAL A 246 -1.27 -1.02 19.04
N LEU A 247 -1.38 -0.19 20.08
CA LEU A 247 -1.01 -0.55 21.46
C LEU A 247 -1.86 -1.68 22.06
N SER A 248 -3.19 -1.60 21.94
CA SER A 248 -4.10 -2.53 22.60
C SER A 248 -4.23 -3.88 21.89
N GLY A 249 -4.06 -3.91 20.55
CA GLY A 249 -3.95 -5.16 19.79
C GLY A 249 -2.72 -5.98 20.19
N LEU A 250 -1.62 -5.34 20.60
CA LEU A 250 -0.40 -6.01 21.04
C LEU A 250 -0.60 -6.82 22.34
N ASP A 251 -1.45 -6.36 23.26
CA ASP A 251 -1.69 -7.04 24.54
C ASP A 251 -2.57 -8.30 24.35
N ALA A 252 -3.48 -8.28 23.37
CA ALA A 252 -4.36 -9.41 23.05
C ALA A 252 -3.63 -10.60 22.42
N TYR A 253 -2.51 -10.36 21.72
CA TYR A 253 -1.74 -11.39 21.01
C TYR A 253 -0.45 -11.83 21.73
N GLY A 254 -0.08 -11.28 22.89
CA GLY A 254 1.22 -11.60 23.46
C GLY A 254 1.57 -11.14 24.88
N THR A 255 0.81 -11.56 25.89
CA THR A 255 1.41 -12.07 27.14
C THR A 255 0.53 -13.19 27.71
N GLY A 256 0.38 -14.27 26.94
CA GLY A 256 -0.01 -15.56 27.48
C GLY A 256 1.05 -16.00 28.49
N SER A 257 0.96 -15.49 29.73
CA SER A 257 1.67 -16.00 30.88
C SER A 257 1.32 -17.48 30.95
N ARG A 258 2.20 -18.34 30.44
CA ARG A 258 2.19 -19.78 30.71
C ARG A 258 2.08 -19.89 32.22
N LYS A 259 0.90 -20.28 32.73
CA LYS A 259 0.76 -20.69 34.13
C LYS A 259 1.85 -21.74 34.36
N PRO A 260 2.82 -21.50 35.26
CA PRO A 260 3.78 -22.54 35.60
C PRO A 260 2.97 -23.72 36.15
N GLY A 261 3.18 -24.89 35.57
CA GLY A 261 2.57 -26.13 36.03
C GLY A 261 2.80 -26.28 37.53
N LYS A 262 1.76 -26.70 38.25
CA LYS A 262 1.81 -27.04 39.68
C LYS A 262 2.94 -28.05 39.92
N ALA A 263 4.06 -27.59 40.47
CA ALA A 263 4.98 -28.45 41.21
C ALA A 263 4.54 -28.46 42.68
N SER A 264 4.36 -29.67 43.22
CA SER A 264 4.07 -29.93 44.63
C SER A 264 5.28 -29.59 45.54
N PRO A 265 5.05 -29.42 46.86
CA PRO A 265 5.89 -28.58 47.71
C PRO A 265 7.05 -29.35 48.37
N ALA A 266 8.20 -28.70 48.47
CA ALA A 266 9.21 -29.06 49.46
C ALA A 266 10.03 -27.85 49.94
N ALA A 267 10.10 -27.75 51.26
CA ALA A 267 11.14 -27.14 52.09
C ALA A 267 11.40 -25.61 52.02
N ARG A 268 10.68 -24.92 52.90
CA ARG A 268 11.11 -23.82 53.78
C ARG A 268 12.63 -23.81 54.07
N THR A 269 13.26 -22.64 53.95
CA THR A 269 14.19 -22.10 54.98
C THR A 269 14.24 -20.58 54.91
N THR A 270 14.23 -19.99 56.10
CA THR A 270 14.12 -18.59 56.50
C THR A 270 15.49 -17.91 56.62
N SER A 271 15.62 -16.64 56.22
CA SER A 271 16.38 -15.61 56.97
C SER A 271 16.34 -14.22 56.31
N THR A 272 15.72 -13.27 57.00
CA THR A 272 16.06 -11.83 57.09
C THR A 272 16.55 -11.58 58.53
N PRO A 273 17.16 -10.44 58.95
CA PRO A 273 17.00 -9.05 58.46
C PRO A 273 18.36 -8.27 58.34
N THR A 274 18.48 -6.99 57.96
CA THR A 274 18.18 -5.79 58.78
C THR A 274 18.73 -4.50 58.10
N SER A 275 17.97 -3.38 58.15
CA SER A 275 18.39 -1.95 58.33
C SER A 275 19.32 -1.29 57.28
N ALA A 276 19.28 0.02 56.92
CA ALA A 276 18.67 1.23 57.45
C ALA A 276 18.61 2.32 56.35
N ALA A 277 17.70 3.27 56.49
CA ALA A 277 17.76 4.60 55.85
C ALA A 277 18.67 5.54 56.69
N PRO A 278 19.02 6.76 56.21
CA PRO A 278 18.12 7.89 56.45
C PRO A 278 18.12 9.01 55.37
N ALA A 279 17.19 9.94 55.61
CA ALA A 279 16.77 11.11 54.84
C ALA A 279 17.71 12.35 54.89
N ARG A 280 17.52 13.27 53.93
CA ARG A 280 17.42 14.76 54.04
C ARG A 280 17.48 15.36 52.63
N ALA A 281 16.54 16.18 52.13
CA ALA A 281 16.01 17.50 52.53
C ALA A 281 16.53 18.61 51.59
N GLU A 282 15.58 19.25 50.90
CA GLU A 282 15.44 20.67 50.52
C GLU A 282 16.67 21.52 50.16
N ASN A 283 16.65 22.17 48.98
CA ASN A 283 16.47 23.63 48.93
C ASN A 283 16.30 24.23 47.52
N SER A 284 15.40 25.22 47.47
CA SER A 284 15.12 26.20 46.43
C SER A 284 16.34 27.04 46.01
N ALA A 285 16.35 27.51 44.75
CA ALA A 285 16.39 28.95 44.38
C ALA A 285 16.87 29.16 42.92
N ALA A 286 15.99 29.74 42.10
CA ALA A 286 16.36 30.74 41.08
C ALA A 286 16.52 32.12 41.79
N PRO A 287 16.93 33.25 41.17
CA PRO A 287 17.17 33.53 39.74
C PRO A 287 18.44 34.38 39.47
N ALA A 288 18.77 34.64 38.18
CA ALA A 288 19.19 35.98 37.72
C ALA A 288 19.42 36.04 36.20
N LYS A 289 18.93 37.14 35.63
CA LYS A 289 19.16 37.66 34.27
C LYS A 289 20.59 38.19 34.15
N THR A 290 21.20 38.06 32.97
CA THR A 290 22.03 39.13 32.39
C THR A 290 22.05 39.05 30.86
N SER A 291 21.82 40.22 30.28
CA SER A 291 22.01 40.65 28.89
C SER A 291 23.47 40.59 28.42
N ASN A 292 23.72 40.40 27.11
CA ASN A 292 24.35 41.42 26.25
C ASN A 292 24.76 40.92 24.85
N SER A 293 24.24 41.63 23.85
CA SER A 293 24.91 42.24 22.68
C SER A 293 25.95 41.50 21.82
N ALA A 294 25.63 41.53 20.52
CA ALA A 294 26.44 42.04 19.40
C ALA A 294 27.44 41.12 18.66
N SER A 295 27.07 40.86 17.39
CA SER A 295 27.78 41.22 16.15
C SER A 295 29.22 40.71 15.93
N ALA A 296 29.36 39.81 14.94
CA ALA A 296 30.56 39.74 14.11
C ALA A 296 30.20 39.18 12.71
N ALA A 297 30.64 39.91 11.67
CA ALA A 297 30.49 39.58 10.26
C ALA A 297 31.44 38.42 9.83
N PRO A 298 31.11 37.66 8.76
CA PRO A 298 32.00 36.63 8.24
C PRO A 298 33.03 37.20 7.24
N PRO A 299 34.24 36.60 7.16
CA PRO A 299 35.29 37.05 6.25
C PRO A 299 35.12 36.50 4.83
N LYS A 300 35.57 37.31 3.87
CA LYS A 300 35.69 37.00 2.44
C LYS A 300 36.84 36.01 2.20
N THR A 301 36.59 34.94 1.46
CA THR A 301 37.62 34.07 0.88
C THR A 301 37.72 34.25 -0.64
N ALA A 302 38.96 34.37 -1.11
CA ALA A 302 39.38 34.58 -2.51
C ALA A 302 39.40 33.26 -3.32
N PRO A 303 39.50 33.32 -4.67
CA PRO A 303 39.27 32.17 -5.54
C PRO A 303 40.55 31.35 -5.81
N ALA A 304 40.38 30.03 -5.91
CA ALA A 304 41.42 29.08 -6.28
C ALA A 304 41.60 28.97 -7.80
N GLN A 305 42.86 28.89 -8.20
CA GLN A 305 43.35 28.75 -9.57
C GLN A 305 43.12 27.33 -10.10
N THR A 306 42.65 27.22 -11.35
CA THR A 306 42.52 25.97 -12.10
C THR A 306 43.78 25.72 -12.93
N ASN A 307 44.50 24.64 -12.63
CA ASN A 307 45.55 24.10 -13.50
C ASN A 307 44.94 23.00 -14.39
N GLY A 308 45.00 23.22 -15.71
CA GLY A 308 44.61 22.27 -16.72
C GLY A 308 45.70 21.24 -17.01
N ALA A 309 45.28 19.99 -17.20
CA ALA A 309 46.09 18.91 -17.79
C ALA A 309 45.31 18.25 -18.94
N PRO A 310 45.99 17.71 -19.97
CA PRO A 310 45.42 17.53 -21.29
C PRO A 310 44.65 16.22 -21.49
N SER A 311 43.59 16.34 -22.29
CA SER A 311 42.66 15.30 -22.74
C SER A 311 43.33 14.15 -23.48
N GLU A 312 43.12 12.93 -22.98
CA GLU A 312 43.45 11.67 -23.66
C GLU A 312 42.31 11.30 -24.63
N ALA A 313 42.65 10.98 -25.87
CA ALA A 313 41.70 10.76 -26.96
C ALA A 313 40.93 9.43 -26.79
N ALA A 314 39.61 9.52 -26.65
CA ALA A 314 38.70 8.38 -26.59
C ALA A 314 38.56 7.68 -27.95
N ARG A 315 38.69 6.34 -27.95
CA ARG A 315 38.39 5.47 -29.09
C ARG A 315 36.87 5.32 -29.27
N PRO A 316 36.37 5.18 -30.51
CA PRO A 316 34.92 5.08 -30.76
C PRO A 316 34.36 3.73 -30.30
N ILE A 317 33.31 3.78 -29.47
CA ILE A 317 32.50 2.64 -29.04
C ILE A 317 31.53 2.30 -30.18
N ALA A 318 31.47 1.04 -30.59
CA ALA A 318 30.56 0.55 -31.62
C ALA A 318 29.09 0.68 -31.16
N PRO A 319 28.14 1.01 -32.05
CA PRO A 319 26.75 1.23 -31.67
C PRO A 319 26.08 -0.07 -31.19
N VAL A 320 25.55 -0.02 -29.97
CA VAL A 320 24.69 -1.05 -29.38
C VAL A 320 23.45 -1.20 -30.27
N ARG A 321 23.26 -2.41 -30.83
CA ARG A 321 22.08 -2.76 -31.63
C ARG A 321 20.82 -2.58 -30.78
N ALA A 322 19.91 -1.72 -31.24
CA ALA A 322 18.61 -1.54 -30.60
C ALA A 322 17.82 -2.86 -30.55
N PRO A 323 17.12 -3.15 -29.43
CA PRO A 323 16.33 -4.37 -29.29
C PRO A 323 15.23 -4.42 -30.36
N ALA A 324 15.07 -5.60 -30.97
CA ALA A 324 14.10 -5.83 -32.03
C ALA A 324 12.67 -5.52 -31.56
N LYS A 325 11.90 -4.79 -32.37
CA LYS A 325 10.49 -4.48 -32.10
C LYS A 325 9.69 -5.80 -31.90
N PRO A 326 8.80 -5.86 -30.89
CA PRO A 326 8.02 -7.07 -30.62
C PRO A 326 7.14 -7.44 -31.81
N ARG A 327 7.17 -8.72 -32.21
CA ARG A 327 6.29 -9.28 -33.24
C ARG A 327 4.84 -9.22 -32.76
N LYS A 328 3.98 -8.50 -33.51
CA LYS A 328 2.53 -8.44 -33.25
C LYS A 328 1.93 -9.86 -33.30
N GLY A 329 1.30 -10.31 -32.21
CA GLY A 329 0.39 -11.46 -32.21
C GLY A 329 0.73 -12.64 -31.29
N ARG A 330 1.87 -12.67 -30.59
CA ARG A 330 2.16 -13.74 -29.62
C ARG A 330 1.55 -13.38 -28.27
N LYS A 331 0.66 -14.22 -27.72
CA LYS A 331 0.19 -14.09 -26.33
C LYS A 331 1.44 -14.10 -25.42
N PRO A 332 1.52 -13.23 -24.39
CA PRO A 332 2.61 -13.29 -23.42
C PRO A 332 2.64 -14.68 -22.76
N SER A 333 3.82 -15.16 -22.36
CA SER A 333 3.94 -16.40 -21.57
C SER A 333 3.22 -16.28 -20.23
N LEU A 334 2.82 -17.40 -19.62
CA LEU A 334 2.20 -17.39 -18.28
C LEU A 334 3.11 -16.71 -17.25
N LYS A 335 4.41 -17.04 -17.25
CA LYS A 335 5.43 -16.33 -16.47
C LYS A 335 5.37 -14.79 -16.62
N ALA A 336 5.27 -14.29 -17.86
CA ALA A 336 5.21 -12.85 -18.11
C ALA A 336 3.87 -12.23 -17.69
N ARG A 337 2.76 -12.97 -17.79
CA ARG A 337 1.44 -12.53 -17.29
C ARG A 337 1.47 -12.44 -15.77
N LEU A 338 2.00 -13.46 -15.09
CA LEU A 338 2.09 -13.53 -13.63
C LEU A 338 3.00 -12.43 -13.06
N ASN A 339 4.17 -12.17 -13.66
CA ASN A 339 5.01 -11.03 -13.26
C ASN A 339 4.31 -9.68 -13.42
N ARG A 340 3.58 -9.46 -14.52
CA ARG A 340 2.80 -8.23 -14.69
C ARG A 340 1.68 -8.11 -13.68
N PHE A 341 1.07 -9.24 -13.30
CA PHE A 341 0.07 -9.26 -12.25
C PHE A 341 0.74 -8.80 -10.94
N PHE A 342 1.85 -9.42 -10.53
CA PHE A 342 2.53 -9.02 -9.30
C PHE A 342 2.99 -7.56 -9.29
N GLU A 343 3.52 -7.06 -10.41
CA GLU A 343 3.87 -5.66 -10.58
C GLU A 343 2.65 -4.74 -10.45
N ALA A 344 1.52 -5.09 -11.08
CA ALA A 344 0.30 -4.27 -11.08
C ALA A 344 -0.38 -4.17 -9.70
N TYR A 345 -0.13 -5.12 -8.81
CA TYR A 345 -0.71 -5.17 -7.46
C TYR A 345 0.36 -5.04 -6.36
N GLU A 346 1.58 -4.64 -6.72
CA GLU A 346 2.70 -4.40 -5.79
C GLU A 346 3.01 -5.61 -4.89
N PHE A 347 2.87 -6.81 -5.43
CA PHE A 347 3.33 -8.02 -4.74
C PHE A 347 4.86 -8.09 -4.80
N ALA A 348 5.47 -8.38 -3.65
CA ALA A 348 6.91 -8.63 -3.54
C ALA A 348 7.34 -10.01 -4.10
N PHE A 349 6.52 -10.61 -4.97
CA PHE A 349 6.78 -11.90 -5.59
C PHE A 349 7.06 -11.74 -7.08
N ASN A 350 7.87 -12.66 -7.61
CA ASN A 350 7.97 -12.92 -9.03
C ASN A 350 7.58 -14.37 -9.35
N ALA A 351 7.34 -14.64 -10.62
CA ALA A 351 6.91 -15.95 -11.09
C ALA A 351 7.94 -17.07 -10.86
N ASP A 352 9.23 -16.77 -10.72
CA ASP A 352 10.20 -17.82 -10.40
C ASP A 352 10.20 -18.18 -8.90
N GLU A 353 9.94 -17.21 -8.03
CA GLU A 353 9.70 -17.48 -6.60
C GLU A 353 8.45 -18.35 -6.44
N ILE A 354 7.35 -18.00 -7.09
CA ILE A 354 6.13 -18.82 -7.11
C ILE A 354 6.40 -20.22 -7.63
N LYS A 355 7.23 -20.36 -8.66
CA LYS A 355 7.64 -21.67 -9.15
C LYS A 355 8.38 -22.48 -8.08
N ALA A 356 9.25 -21.86 -7.28
CA ALA A 356 9.93 -22.55 -6.19
C ALA A 356 8.93 -23.10 -5.15
N LEU A 357 7.90 -22.31 -4.83
CA LEU A 357 6.81 -22.72 -3.94
C LEU A 357 6.01 -23.90 -4.49
N MET A 358 5.71 -23.89 -5.80
CA MET A 358 4.98 -24.99 -6.46
C MET A 358 5.78 -26.29 -6.47
N LEU A 359 7.10 -26.21 -6.68
CA LEU A 359 7.99 -27.37 -6.62
C LEU A 359 8.10 -27.92 -5.19
N ASP A 360 8.20 -27.05 -4.17
CA ASP A 360 8.14 -27.47 -2.76
C ASP A 360 6.80 -28.15 -2.42
N MET A 361 5.69 -27.58 -2.87
CA MET A 361 4.35 -28.15 -2.70
C MET A 361 4.28 -29.58 -3.28
N ALA A 362 4.72 -29.76 -4.53
CA ALA A 362 4.76 -31.06 -5.17
C ALA A 362 5.72 -32.05 -4.46
N TYR A 363 6.88 -31.56 -3.99
CA TYR A 363 7.84 -32.36 -3.22
C TYR A 363 7.24 -32.88 -1.90
N ARG A 364 6.54 -32.01 -1.16
CA ARG A 364 5.91 -32.36 0.13
C ARG A 364 4.58 -33.11 -0.02
N GLY A 365 4.04 -33.21 -1.22
CA GLY A 365 2.72 -33.78 -1.47
C GLY A 365 1.58 -32.94 -0.89
N THR A 366 1.73 -31.61 -0.86
CA THR A 366 0.69 -30.67 -0.41
C THR A 366 -0.12 -30.14 -1.61
N THR A 367 -1.13 -29.32 -1.32
CA THR A 367 -2.05 -28.77 -2.31
C THR A 367 -1.77 -27.31 -2.63
N LEU A 368 -2.34 -26.81 -3.73
CA LEU A 368 -2.26 -25.39 -4.06
C LEU A 368 -2.94 -24.50 -3.02
N GLN A 369 -3.97 -25.03 -2.35
CA GLN A 369 -4.60 -24.34 -1.23
C GLN A 369 -3.62 -24.17 -0.05
N ASP A 370 -2.78 -25.16 0.25
CA ASP A 370 -1.77 -25.03 1.31
C ASP A 370 -0.75 -23.93 0.98
N LEU A 371 -0.36 -23.81 -0.29
CA LEU A 371 0.49 -22.72 -0.77
C LEU A 371 -0.24 -21.37 -0.63
N TRP A 372 -1.51 -21.32 -1.01
CA TRP A 372 -2.35 -20.14 -0.85
C TRP A 372 -2.43 -19.70 0.62
N ASP A 373 -2.74 -20.63 1.50
CA ASP A 373 -2.91 -20.38 2.93
C ASP A 373 -1.61 -19.85 3.53
N ARG A 374 -0.49 -20.44 3.12
CA ARG A 374 0.84 -20.09 3.62
C ARG A 374 1.33 -18.72 3.15
N PHE A 375 1.13 -18.38 1.87
CA PHE A 375 1.75 -17.21 1.25
C PHE A 375 0.79 -16.08 0.95
N PHE A 376 -0.51 -16.32 0.91
CA PHE A 376 -1.49 -15.34 0.49
C PHE A 376 -2.58 -15.10 1.54
N GLU A 377 -2.87 -16.06 2.41
CA GLU A 377 -3.79 -15.84 3.53
C GLU A 377 -3.35 -14.68 4.42
N SER A 378 -4.33 -13.93 4.87
CA SER A 378 -4.15 -12.71 5.66
C SER A 378 -3.45 -11.57 4.92
N SER A 379 -3.20 -11.64 3.60
CA SER A 379 -2.84 -10.43 2.85
C SER A 379 -4.06 -9.50 2.80
N PRO A 380 -3.97 -8.27 3.34
CA PRO A 380 -5.09 -7.32 3.34
C PRO A 380 -5.60 -7.02 1.93
N GLN A 381 -4.71 -7.12 0.92
CA GLN A 381 -4.99 -6.83 -0.48
C GLN A 381 -6.15 -7.69 -1.04
N TRP A 382 -6.33 -8.92 -0.55
CA TRP A 382 -7.41 -9.81 -1.02
C TRP A 382 -8.79 -9.43 -0.55
N THR A 383 -8.89 -8.78 0.62
CA THR A 383 -10.15 -8.26 1.11
C THR A 383 -10.63 -7.07 0.27
N VAL A 384 -9.66 -6.31 -0.27
CA VAL A 384 -9.90 -5.10 -1.06
C VAL A 384 -10.20 -5.41 -2.52
N PHE A 385 -9.50 -6.38 -3.12
CA PHE A 385 -9.62 -6.74 -4.53
C PHE A 385 -9.90 -8.25 -4.72
N PRO A 386 -11.11 -8.74 -4.42
CA PRO A 386 -11.43 -10.16 -4.57
C PRO A 386 -11.44 -10.62 -6.03
N GLU A 387 -11.76 -9.77 -7.01
CA GLU A 387 -11.64 -10.15 -8.43
C GLU A 387 -10.18 -10.31 -8.86
N ALA A 388 -9.27 -9.57 -8.21
CA ALA A 388 -7.83 -9.78 -8.38
C ALA A 388 -7.41 -11.12 -7.78
N ALA A 389 -7.99 -11.51 -6.66
CA ALA A 389 -7.73 -12.81 -6.05
C ALA A 389 -8.12 -13.93 -7.01
N ASP A 390 -9.32 -13.86 -7.60
CA ASP A 390 -9.78 -14.84 -8.58
C ASP A 390 -8.85 -14.89 -9.81
N GLU A 391 -8.47 -13.73 -10.38
CA GLU A 391 -7.51 -13.67 -11.50
C GLU A 391 -6.14 -14.24 -11.12
N LEU A 392 -5.65 -14.00 -9.89
CA LEU A 392 -4.38 -14.57 -9.44
C LEU A 392 -4.48 -16.08 -9.29
N ILE A 393 -5.56 -16.58 -8.70
CA ILE A 393 -5.79 -18.02 -8.52
C ILE A 393 -5.73 -18.70 -9.88
N ASP A 394 -6.50 -18.20 -10.87
CA ASP A 394 -6.49 -18.72 -12.23
C ASP A 394 -5.07 -18.70 -12.85
N LEU A 395 -4.33 -17.59 -12.67
CA LEU A 395 -2.97 -17.46 -13.19
C LEU A 395 -1.97 -18.41 -12.50
N ILE A 396 -2.12 -18.63 -11.20
CA ILE A 396 -1.29 -19.53 -10.41
C ILE A 396 -1.60 -20.98 -10.76
N GLU A 397 -2.86 -21.37 -10.92
CA GLU A 397 -3.27 -22.70 -11.35
C GLU A 397 -2.68 -23.05 -12.73
N ASP A 398 -2.91 -22.19 -13.72
CA ASP A 398 -2.36 -22.32 -15.08
C ASP A 398 -0.83 -22.47 -15.04
N TYR A 399 -0.16 -21.67 -14.21
CA TYR A 399 1.30 -21.67 -14.10
C TYR A 399 1.83 -22.87 -13.31
N CYS A 400 1.05 -23.41 -12.36
CA CYS A 400 1.35 -24.63 -11.63
C CYS A 400 1.42 -25.82 -12.57
N ASP A 401 0.41 -25.97 -13.43
CA ASP A 401 0.36 -27.01 -14.45
C ASP A 401 1.58 -26.92 -15.38
N GLU A 402 1.95 -25.71 -15.84
CA GLU A 402 3.15 -25.50 -16.67
C GLU A 402 4.45 -25.88 -15.90
N ALA A 403 4.55 -25.47 -14.64
CA ALA A 403 5.74 -25.71 -13.82
C ALA A 403 5.95 -27.18 -13.48
N LEU A 404 4.87 -27.91 -13.21
CA LEU A 404 4.91 -29.31 -12.74
C LEU A 404 4.84 -30.34 -13.87
N ALA A 405 4.55 -29.94 -15.12
CA ALA A 405 4.39 -30.86 -16.26
C ALA A 405 5.53 -31.87 -16.46
N ASN A 406 6.75 -31.56 -16.02
CA ASN A 406 7.92 -32.45 -16.10
C ASN A 406 8.64 -32.61 -14.75
N TYR A 407 7.98 -32.28 -13.64
CA TYR A 407 8.56 -32.40 -12.31
C TYR A 407 8.33 -33.81 -11.75
N ASP A 408 9.39 -34.41 -11.21
CA ASP A 408 9.36 -35.72 -10.55
C ASP A 408 9.98 -35.56 -9.15
N PRO A 409 9.16 -35.57 -8.07
CA PRO A 409 9.64 -35.42 -6.69
C PRO A 409 10.71 -36.43 -6.30
N GLU A 410 10.65 -37.67 -6.81
CA GLU A 410 11.61 -38.73 -6.48
C GLU A 410 13.00 -38.48 -7.10
N ARG A 411 13.07 -37.62 -8.11
CA ARG A 411 14.30 -37.24 -8.81
C ARG A 411 14.80 -35.84 -8.43
N ASP A 412 14.07 -35.11 -7.59
CA ASP A 412 14.49 -33.78 -7.15
C ASP A 412 15.52 -33.88 -6.02
N GLY A 413 16.80 -33.99 -6.38
CA GLY A 413 17.91 -33.96 -5.42
C GLY A 413 18.01 -32.66 -4.61
N PHE A 414 17.30 -31.60 -5.00
CA PHE A 414 17.22 -30.34 -4.25
C PHE A 414 15.92 -30.17 -3.48
N GLY A 415 15.02 -31.16 -3.48
CA GLY A 415 13.68 -31.03 -2.90
C GLY A 415 13.72 -30.62 -1.43
N GLU A 416 14.47 -31.34 -0.60
CA GLU A 416 14.62 -31.05 0.84
C GLU A 416 15.26 -29.67 1.09
N MET A 417 16.25 -29.32 0.29
CA MET A 417 16.99 -28.07 0.35
C MET A 417 16.10 -26.86 0.03
N ARG A 418 15.36 -26.97 -1.07
CA ARG A 418 14.35 -26.00 -1.51
C ARG A 418 13.27 -25.85 -0.44
N ALA A 419 12.79 -26.95 0.09
CA ALA A 419 11.78 -26.99 1.13
C ALA A 419 12.21 -26.21 2.38
N ALA A 420 13.46 -26.37 2.81
CA ALA A 420 14.00 -25.63 3.94
C ALA A 420 14.12 -24.12 3.68
N LEU A 421 14.53 -23.70 2.46
CA LEU A 421 14.59 -22.28 2.10
C LEU A 421 13.19 -21.65 2.00
N VAL A 422 12.24 -22.37 1.39
CA VAL A 422 10.84 -21.95 1.29
C VAL A 422 10.24 -21.74 2.69
N ASP A 423 10.64 -22.56 3.68
CA ASP A 423 10.21 -22.37 5.06
C ASP A 423 10.72 -21.06 5.67
N ILE A 424 11.98 -20.71 5.44
CA ILE A 424 12.55 -19.44 5.90
C ILE A 424 11.81 -18.28 5.24
N TYR A 425 11.62 -18.34 3.92
CA TYR A 425 10.98 -17.28 3.16
C TYR A 425 9.50 -17.08 3.55
N ALA A 426 8.75 -18.17 3.75
CA ALA A 426 7.37 -18.10 4.24
C ALA A 426 7.27 -17.42 5.61
N ASN A 427 8.17 -17.78 6.53
CA ASN A 427 8.21 -17.19 7.86
C ASN A 427 8.54 -15.70 7.81
N TYR A 428 9.48 -15.31 6.95
CA TYR A 428 9.82 -13.91 6.69
C TYR A 428 8.63 -13.12 6.15
N ILE A 429 7.90 -13.62 5.15
CA ILE A 429 6.70 -12.95 4.62
C ILE A 429 5.63 -12.80 5.71
N ALA A 430 5.39 -13.85 6.50
CA ALA A 430 4.46 -13.79 7.61
C ALA A 430 4.92 -12.79 8.70
N TRP A 431 6.23 -12.70 8.97
CA TRP A 431 6.81 -11.72 9.87
C TRP A 431 6.64 -10.30 9.35
N MET A 432 6.95 -10.03 8.07
CA MET A 432 6.75 -8.72 7.43
C MET A 432 5.31 -8.23 7.56
N ARG A 433 4.32 -9.10 7.34
CA ARG A 433 2.89 -8.77 7.53
C ARG A 433 2.57 -8.41 8.97
N ARG A 434 3.08 -9.18 9.93
CA ARG A 434 2.91 -8.85 11.36
C ARG A 434 3.61 -7.55 11.71
N LEU A 435 4.80 -7.31 11.19
CA LEU A 435 5.55 -6.09 11.43
C LEU A 435 4.80 -4.86 10.89
N ASP A 436 4.25 -4.93 9.67
CA ASP A 436 3.40 -3.86 9.08
C ASP A 436 2.26 -3.46 10.02
N THR A 437 1.59 -4.43 10.65
CA THR A 437 0.51 -4.13 11.61
C THR A 437 1.00 -3.51 12.93
N LYS A 438 2.30 -3.58 13.22
CA LYS A 438 2.91 -3.06 14.46
C LYS A 438 3.64 -1.72 14.27
N LEU A 439 4.04 -1.37 13.04
CA LEU A 439 4.75 -0.12 12.74
C LEU A 439 3.79 1.08 12.81
N ARG A 440 4.29 2.23 13.29
CA ARG A 440 3.53 3.50 13.29
C ARG A 440 3.80 4.27 12.00
N SER A 441 5.06 4.30 11.61
CA SER A 441 5.55 4.90 10.38
C SER A 441 6.59 3.98 9.76
N PRO A 442 6.70 3.94 8.41
CA PRO A 442 7.82 3.30 7.73
C PRO A 442 9.19 3.82 8.21
N GLU A 443 9.27 5.07 8.68
CA GLU A 443 10.49 5.70 9.21
C GLU A 443 10.98 5.10 10.54
N ASP A 444 10.14 4.34 11.24
CA ASP A 444 10.53 3.67 12.48
C ASP A 444 11.43 2.46 12.23
N LEU A 445 11.47 1.95 11.01
CA LEU A 445 12.31 0.83 10.63
C LEU A 445 13.79 1.20 10.75
N PRO A 446 14.62 0.39 11.45
CA PRO A 446 16.06 0.55 11.44
C PRO A 446 16.61 0.18 10.04
N ILE A 447 16.79 1.19 9.19
CA ILE A 447 17.14 1.03 7.77
C ILE A 447 18.36 0.12 7.58
N GLU A 448 19.41 0.28 8.40
CA GLU A 448 20.63 -0.54 8.33
C GLU A 448 20.32 -2.04 8.53
N LYS A 449 19.61 -2.39 9.60
CA LYS A 449 19.22 -3.78 9.92
C LYS A 449 18.24 -4.36 8.92
N PHE A 450 17.30 -3.53 8.45
CA PHE A 450 16.38 -3.94 7.41
C PHE A 450 17.10 -4.21 6.08
N THR A 451 18.13 -3.42 5.75
CA THR A 451 18.98 -3.64 4.57
C THR A 451 19.79 -4.93 4.70
N GLU A 452 20.37 -5.20 5.87
CA GLU A 452 21.03 -6.48 6.17
C GLU A 452 20.08 -7.67 5.93
N LEU A 453 18.85 -7.59 6.45
CA LEU A 453 17.84 -8.62 6.25
C LEU A 453 17.44 -8.76 4.78
N ALA A 454 17.20 -7.65 4.07
CA ALA A 454 16.83 -7.67 2.66
C ALA A 454 17.91 -8.33 1.78
N ASN A 455 19.19 -8.08 2.07
CA ASN A 455 20.29 -8.75 1.38
C ASN A 455 20.30 -10.26 1.64
N LEU A 456 20.06 -10.68 2.88
CA LEU A 456 19.99 -12.09 3.25
C LEU A 456 18.82 -12.82 2.55
N ILE A 457 17.64 -12.19 2.52
CA ILE A 457 16.47 -12.70 1.78
C ILE A 457 16.75 -12.75 0.28
N SER A 458 17.45 -11.76 -0.27
CA SER A 458 17.83 -11.77 -1.69
C SER A 458 18.73 -12.96 -2.03
N SER A 459 19.73 -13.25 -1.19
CA SER A 459 20.58 -14.44 -1.35
C SER A 459 19.79 -15.75 -1.24
N LEU A 460 18.85 -15.85 -0.30
CA LEU A 460 17.93 -16.99 -0.20
C LEU A 460 17.14 -17.20 -1.49
N ASN A 461 16.62 -16.12 -2.08
CA ASN A 461 15.89 -16.18 -3.34
C ASN A 461 16.79 -16.65 -4.49
N GLU A 462 18.02 -16.14 -4.60
CA GLU A 462 18.98 -16.62 -5.60
C GLU A 462 19.24 -18.13 -5.49
N PHE A 463 19.41 -18.66 -4.28
CA PHE A 463 19.55 -20.10 -4.07
C PHE A 463 18.29 -20.88 -4.47
N MET A 464 17.09 -20.39 -4.12
CA MET A 464 15.83 -21.00 -4.57
C MET A 464 15.73 -21.04 -6.10
N LEU A 465 16.14 -19.98 -6.78
CA LEU A 465 16.13 -19.90 -8.24
C LEU A 465 17.07 -20.91 -8.90
N ILE A 466 18.27 -21.10 -8.34
CA ILE A 466 19.22 -22.11 -8.81
C ILE A 466 18.58 -23.51 -8.72
N MET A 467 17.88 -23.79 -7.62
CA MET A 467 17.22 -25.08 -7.40
C MET A 467 16.01 -25.32 -8.31
N ASN A 468 15.37 -24.29 -8.88
CA ASN A 468 14.18 -24.44 -9.74
C ASN A 468 14.40 -25.24 -11.02
N SER A 469 15.65 -25.55 -11.34
CA SER A 469 16.02 -26.53 -12.35
C SER A 469 16.46 -27.81 -11.64
N PRO A 470 15.59 -28.84 -11.51
CA PRO A 470 15.98 -30.09 -10.88
C PRO A 470 17.23 -30.64 -11.58
N ALA A 471 18.21 -31.06 -10.78
CA ALA A 471 19.48 -31.56 -11.30
C ALA A 471 19.20 -32.68 -12.32
N LYS A 472 19.73 -32.55 -13.53
CA LYS A 472 19.63 -33.62 -14.55
C LYS A 472 20.46 -34.86 -14.20
N ARG A 473 21.24 -34.81 -13.12
CA ARG A 473 22.09 -35.90 -12.65
C ARG A 473 21.35 -36.63 -11.54
N GLY A 474 21.31 -37.96 -11.65
CA GLY A 474 20.57 -38.80 -10.72
C GLY A 474 21.21 -38.79 -9.33
N PRO A 475 20.40 -38.97 -8.26
CA PRO A 475 20.86 -38.97 -6.88
C PRO A 475 21.84 -40.14 -6.69
N GLY A 476 23.12 -39.84 -6.47
CA GLY A 476 24.12 -40.91 -6.27
C GLY A 476 25.58 -40.52 -6.41
N ASP A 477 25.90 -39.27 -6.76
CA ASP A 477 27.29 -38.80 -6.71
C ASP A 477 27.67 -38.50 -5.24
N PRO A 478 28.67 -39.18 -4.65
CA PRO A 478 29.12 -38.92 -3.28
C PRO A 478 29.51 -37.45 -3.04
N SER A 479 29.94 -36.74 -4.09
CA SER A 479 30.25 -35.31 -4.02
C SER A 479 29.02 -34.42 -3.86
N GLU A 480 27.84 -34.84 -4.36
CA GLU A 480 26.59 -34.10 -4.16
C GLU A 480 26.13 -34.17 -2.70
N ARG A 481 26.35 -35.30 -2.02
CA ARG A 481 25.98 -35.46 -0.61
C ARG A 481 26.77 -34.55 0.32
N GLU A 482 28.09 -34.44 0.10
CA GLU A 482 28.95 -33.55 0.88
C GLU A 482 28.58 -32.06 0.64
N VAL A 483 28.25 -31.71 -0.60
CA VAL A 483 27.75 -30.38 -0.95
C VAL A 483 26.40 -30.10 -0.30
N LEU A 484 25.50 -31.08 -0.24
CA LEU A 484 24.20 -30.94 0.44
C LEU A 484 24.37 -30.77 1.95
N GLU A 485 25.25 -31.54 2.60
CA GLU A 485 25.53 -31.40 4.03
C GLU A 485 26.10 -30.01 4.37
N GLN A 486 27.10 -29.53 3.60
CA GLN A 486 27.63 -28.17 3.75
C GLN A 486 26.56 -27.09 3.49
N PHE A 487 25.63 -27.36 2.59
CA PHE A 487 24.52 -26.47 2.34
C PHE A 487 23.56 -26.42 3.52
N PHE A 488 23.19 -27.55 4.12
CA PHE A 488 22.27 -27.56 5.28
C PHE A 488 22.83 -26.79 6.47
N ASP A 489 24.12 -26.92 6.75
CA ASP A 489 24.80 -26.07 7.75
C ASP A 489 24.63 -24.57 7.42
N SER A 490 24.70 -24.22 6.14
CA SER A 490 24.47 -22.86 5.66
C SER A 490 23.01 -22.43 5.79
N VAL A 491 22.04 -23.33 5.59
CA VAL A 491 20.60 -23.06 5.74
C VAL A 491 20.24 -22.77 7.19
N ASP A 492 20.74 -23.57 8.13
CA ASP A 492 20.48 -23.36 9.55
C ASP A 492 21.09 -22.06 10.04
N TYR A 493 22.30 -21.73 9.55
CA TYR A 493 22.91 -20.43 9.77
C TYR A 493 22.03 -19.29 9.21
N MET A 494 21.56 -19.39 7.96
CA MET A 494 20.67 -18.38 7.36
C MET A 494 19.37 -18.22 8.14
N ARG A 495 18.75 -19.32 8.58
CA ARG A 495 17.53 -19.31 9.40
C ARG A 495 17.73 -18.55 10.70
N GLN A 496 18.84 -18.84 11.39
CA GLN A 496 19.17 -18.17 12.64
C GLN A 496 19.45 -16.67 12.39
N ALA A 497 20.23 -16.34 11.36
CA ALA A 497 20.54 -14.95 11.02
C ALA A 497 19.29 -14.12 10.66
N VAL A 498 18.34 -14.70 9.90
CA VAL A 498 17.04 -14.06 9.63
C VAL A 498 16.31 -13.83 10.95
N THR A 499 16.20 -14.85 11.80
CA THR A 499 15.47 -14.76 13.08
C THR A 499 16.05 -13.71 14.03
N ASP A 500 17.38 -13.61 14.09
CA ASP A 500 18.09 -12.63 14.92
C ASP A 500 17.85 -11.20 14.41
N LEU A 501 17.95 -10.99 13.08
CA LEU A 501 17.67 -9.69 12.46
C LEU A 501 16.20 -9.28 12.63
N GLU A 502 15.26 -10.20 12.46
CA GLU A 502 13.84 -9.97 12.71
C GLU A 502 13.60 -9.50 14.15
N HIS A 503 14.22 -10.17 15.12
CA HIS A 503 14.12 -9.80 16.54
C HIS A 503 14.75 -8.44 16.85
N GLU A 504 15.91 -8.13 16.29
CA GLU A 504 16.57 -6.83 16.44
C GLU A 504 15.72 -5.70 15.84
N ILE A 505 15.20 -5.90 14.63
CA ILE A 505 14.34 -4.93 13.93
C ILE A 505 13.09 -4.66 14.76
N GLU A 506 12.38 -5.70 15.21
CA GLU A 506 11.20 -5.54 16.07
C GLU A 506 11.57 -4.81 17.36
N THR A 507 12.69 -5.18 18.00
CA THR A 507 13.13 -4.57 19.25
C THR A 507 13.43 -3.09 19.08
N ILE A 508 14.11 -2.67 18.02
CA ILE A 508 14.46 -1.27 17.77
C ILE A 508 13.21 -0.47 17.37
N ALA A 509 12.45 -0.96 16.40
CA ALA A 509 11.24 -0.30 15.90
C ALA A 509 10.21 -0.11 17.03
N LEU A 510 10.06 -1.10 17.92
CA LEU A 510 9.11 -1.04 19.03
C LEU A 510 9.65 -0.42 20.32
N ARG A 511 10.97 -0.16 20.46
CA ARG A 511 11.54 0.55 21.63
C ARG A 511 11.42 2.07 21.55
N LYS A 512 11.52 2.66 20.35
CA LYS A 512 11.26 4.11 20.13
C LYS A 512 9.90 4.55 20.71
N LYS A 513 8.99 3.60 20.86
CA LYS A 513 7.67 3.67 21.48
C LYS A 513 7.61 4.06 22.97
N LYS A 514 8.63 3.73 23.78
CA LYS A 514 8.58 3.88 25.25
C LYS A 514 9.30 5.14 25.78
N GLY A 515 9.91 5.92 24.88
CA GLY A 515 10.78 7.04 25.23
C GLY A 515 10.20 8.44 25.05
N VAL A 516 8.89 8.58 24.81
CA VAL A 516 8.17 9.87 24.73
C VAL A 516 7.15 9.97 25.85
#